data_AF-A0A7V4IW71-F1
#
_entry.id   AF-A0A7V4IW71-F1
#
_cell.length_a   1.000
_cell.length_b   1.000
_cell.length_c   1.000
_cell.angle_alpha   90.00
_cell.angle_beta   90.00
_cell.angle_gamma   90.00
#
_symmetry.space_group_name_H-M   'P 1'
#
loop_
_entity.id
_entity.type
_entity.pdbx_description
1 polymer ?
#
loop_
_entity_poly.entity_id
_entity_poly.type
_entity_poly.pdbx_seq_one_letter_code
_entity_poly.pdbx_strand_id
1 'polypeptide(L)'
;MGGSSVSEANISTITDSIILLRYVELYGEMRRGITVLKMRGSQHNKEIIEFTIDGQGMHIGKPFRHVTGILSGNPVHVPPDQVDAIDALFQ
;
A
#
# COMPACT_ATOMS: atom_id res chain seq x y z
N MET A 1 3.16 -5.94 -10.58
CA MET A 1 2.17 -6.74 -11.31
C MET A 1 0.71 -6.45 -10.94
N GLY A 2 0.35 -5.96 -9.74
CA GLY A 2 -1.07 -5.64 -9.43
C GLY A 2 -1.57 -4.25 -9.88
N GLY A 3 -0.73 -3.22 -9.83
CA GLY A 3 -1.09 -1.87 -10.29
C GLY A 3 -1.01 -1.67 -11.81
N SER A 4 -0.17 -2.47 -12.48
CA SER A 4 0.02 -2.40 -13.95
C SER A 4 -1.17 -3.01 -14.69
N SER A 5 -1.73 -4.13 -14.22
CA SER A 5 -2.82 -4.83 -14.92
C SER A 5 -4.13 -4.02 -14.99
N VAL A 6 -4.45 -3.21 -13.98
CA VAL A 6 -5.67 -2.38 -13.95
C VAL A 6 -5.57 -1.21 -14.94
N SER A 7 -4.37 -0.68 -15.15
CA SER A 7 -4.10 0.34 -16.18
C SER A 7 -3.97 -0.27 -17.58
N GLU A 8 -3.33 -1.43 -17.71
CA GLU A 8 -3.16 -2.14 -18.99
C GLU A 8 -4.50 -2.58 -19.60
N ALA A 9 -5.50 -2.91 -18.77
CA ALA A 9 -6.83 -3.30 -19.23
C ALA A 9 -7.77 -2.11 -19.52
N ASN A 10 -7.32 -0.85 -19.40
CA ASN A 10 -8.15 0.37 -19.48
C ASN A 10 -9.35 0.42 -18.51
N ILE A 11 -9.47 -0.54 -17.58
CA ILE A 11 -10.55 -0.64 -16.60
C ILE A 11 -10.48 0.55 -15.63
N SER A 12 -9.27 1.02 -15.30
CA SER A 12 -9.06 2.16 -14.40
C SER A 12 -9.80 3.43 -14.83
N THR A 13 -10.07 3.63 -16.12
CA THR A 13 -10.72 4.82 -16.66
C THR A 13 -12.22 4.85 -16.33
N ILE A 14 -12.85 3.67 -16.35
CA ILE A 14 -14.30 3.49 -16.16
C ILE A 14 -14.64 3.38 -14.67
N THR A 15 -13.72 2.87 -13.84
CA THR A 15 -14.00 2.68 -12.41
C THR A 15 -13.78 3.95 -11.58
N ASP A 16 -14.69 4.23 -10.65
CA ASP A 16 -14.59 5.37 -9.74
C ASP A 16 -13.69 5.11 -8.54
N SER A 17 -13.63 3.86 -8.07
CA SER A 17 -12.81 3.45 -6.93
C SER A 17 -11.97 2.21 -7.24
N ILE A 18 -10.69 2.25 -6.86
CA ILE A 18 -9.75 1.14 -7.04
C ILE A 18 -9.09 0.85 -5.70
N ILE A 19 -9.33 -0.35 -5.18
CA ILE A 19 -8.70 -0.88 -3.97
C ILE A 19 -7.71 -1.95 -4.39
N LEU A 20 -6.46 -1.82 -3.95
CA LEU A 20 -5.40 -2.77 -4.22
C LEU A 20 -5.12 -3.60 -2.96
N LEU A 21 -5.16 -4.92 -3.11
CA LEU A 21 -4.70 -5.89 -2.12
C LEU A 21 -3.39 -6.51 -2.60
N ARG A 22 -2.41 -6.65 -1.71
CA ARG A 22 -1.10 -7.18 -2.09
C ARG A 22 -0.39 -7.87 -0.93
N TYR A 23 0.35 -8.93 -1.23
CA TYR A 23 1.30 -9.52 -0.29
C TYR A 23 2.58 -8.70 -0.21
N VAL A 24 3.08 -8.51 1.01
CA VAL A 24 4.30 -7.77 1.33
C VAL A 24 5.19 -8.67 2.17
N GLU A 25 6.37 -9.00 1.68
CA GLU A 25 7.36 -9.74 2.44
C GLU A 25 8.16 -8.77 3.32
N LEU A 26 8.12 -8.99 4.63
CA LEU A 26 8.78 -8.16 5.64
C LEU A 26 9.36 -9.04 6.72
N TYR A 27 10.66 -8.88 7.00
CA TYR A 27 11.38 -9.66 8.02
C TYR A 27 11.23 -11.19 7.88
N GLY A 28 11.08 -11.70 6.65
CA GLY A 28 10.85 -13.13 6.40
C GLY A 28 9.41 -13.59 6.62
N GLU A 29 8.47 -12.68 6.89
CA GLU A 29 7.05 -12.98 7.02
C GLU A 29 6.25 -12.39 5.86
N MET A 30 5.28 -13.17 5.38
CA MET A 30 4.34 -12.74 4.35
C MET A 30 3.15 -12.02 4.98
N ARG A 31 3.14 -10.70 4.86
CA ARG A 31 2.07 -9.82 5.34
C ARG A 31 1.14 -9.44 4.19
N ARG A 32 -0.05 -8.93 4.51
CA ARG A 32 -1.02 -8.48 3.50
C ARG A 32 -1.29 -7.00 3.68
N GLY A 33 -1.24 -6.26 2.58
CA GLY A 33 -1.48 -4.82 2.52
C GLY A 33 -2.69 -4.46 1.67
N ILE A 34 -3.44 -3.46 2.11
CA ILE A 34 -4.56 -2.84 1.43
C ILE A 34 -4.26 -1.35 1.23
N THR A 35 -4.60 -0.82 0.06
CA THR A 35 -4.54 0.62 -0.20
C THR A 35 -5.60 1.04 -1.22
N VAL A 36 -6.05 2.29 -1.12
CA VAL A 36 -6.95 2.88 -2.11
C VAL A 36 -6.09 3.60 -3.14
N LEU A 37 -6.05 3.08 -4.36
CA LEU A 37 -5.29 3.69 -5.46
C LEU A 37 -6.04 4.86 -6.10
N LYS A 38 -7.38 4.80 -6.10
CA LYS A 38 -8.24 5.79 -6.73
C LYS A 38 -9.57 5.84 -5.98
N MET A 39 -10.08 7.05 -5.79
CA MET A 39 -11.44 7.30 -5.34
C MET A 39 -11.91 8.62 -5.95
N ARG A 40 -12.90 8.59 -6.82
CA ARG A 40 -13.54 9.80 -7.36
C ARG A 40 -14.60 10.32 -6.39
N GLY A 41 -14.72 11.63 -6.27
CA GLY A 41 -15.74 12.28 -5.44
C GLY A 41 -15.47 12.27 -3.93
N SER A 42 -14.34 11.71 -3.48
CA SER A 42 -13.92 11.74 -2.07
C SER A 42 -12.40 11.74 -1.95
N GLN A 43 -11.90 12.32 -0.85
CA GLN A 43 -10.54 12.06 -0.42
C GLN A 43 -10.43 10.60 0.07
N HIS A 44 -9.25 10.01 -0.04
CA HIS A 44 -8.96 8.67 0.47
C HIS A 44 -7.60 8.64 1.17
N ASN A 45 -7.44 7.68 2.07
CA ASN A 45 -6.16 7.46 2.73
C ASN A 45 -5.12 6.98 1.71
N LYS A 46 -3.95 7.63 1.69
CA LYS A 46 -2.82 7.34 0.78
C LYS A 46 -1.84 6.33 1.37
N GLU A 47 -2.06 5.89 2.60
CA GLU A 47 -1.24 4.88 3.25
C GLU A 47 -1.52 3.48 2.68
N ILE A 48 -0.50 2.63 2.77
CA ILE A 48 -0.66 1.19 2.61
C ILE A 48 -0.80 0.61 4.02
N ILE A 49 -1.94 0.00 4.29
CA ILE A 49 -2.32 -0.48 5.61
C ILE A 49 -2.24 -2.00 5.62
N GLU A 50 -1.70 -2.58 6.68
CA GLU A 50 -1.77 -4.02 6.86
C GLU A 50 -3.21 -4.46 7.11
N PHE A 51 -3.59 -5.65 6.61
CA PHE A 51 -4.81 -6.31 7.06
C PHE A 51 -4.56 -7.79 7.36
N THR A 52 -5.35 -8.33 8.27
CA THR A 52 -5.41 -9.77 8.58
C THR A 52 -6.79 -10.31 8.27
N ILE A 53 -6.90 -11.63 8.10
CA ILE A 53 -8.19 -12.30 7.94
C ILE A 53 -8.22 -13.47 8.92
N ASP A 54 -9.23 -13.52 9.77
CA ASP A 54 -9.49 -14.60 10.71
C ASP A 54 -10.92 -15.17 10.56
N GLY A 55 -11.36 -15.97 11.52
CA GLY A 55 -12.71 -16.57 11.52
C GLY A 55 -13.87 -15.57 11.64
N GLN A 56 -13.60 -14.31 11.99
CA GLN A 56 -14.59 -13.22 12.07
C GLN A 56 -14.56 -12.28 10.86
N GLY A 57 -13.59 -12.46 9.95
CA GLY A 57 -13.49 -11.69 8.71
C GLY A 57 -12.18 -10.90 8.62
N MET A 58 -12.25 -9.74 7.94
CA MET A 58 -11.08 -8.91 7.64
C MET A 58 -10.90 -7.83 8.72
N HIS A 59 -9.67 -7.72 9.23
CA HIS A 59 -9.29 -6.72 10.22
C HIS A 59 -8.23 -5.78 9.64
N ILE A 60 -8.47 -4.48 9.77
CA ILE A 60 -7.53 -3.44 9.33
C ILE A 60 -6.55 -3.14 10.48
N GLY A 61 -5.27 -3.27 10.18
CA GLY A 61 -4.16 -3.07 11.11
C GLY A 61 -3.54 -1.68 10.98
N LYS A 62 -2.20 -1.63 11.10
CA LYS A 62 -1.41 -0.40 11.07
C LYS A 62 -0.84 -0.13 9.67
N PRO A 63 -0.54 1.13 9.33
CA PRO A 63 0.19 1.46 8.11
C PRO A 63 1.59 0.84 8.11
N PHE A 64 2.06 0.41 6.95
CA PHE A 64 3.47 0.04 6.77
C PHE A 64 4.33 1.29 6.83
N ARG A 65 4.97 1.52 7.99
CA ARG A 65 5.99 2.56 8.16
C ARG A 65 7.35 1.96 7.86
N HIS A 66 8.28 2.78 7.35
CA HIS A 66 9.65 2.37 7.08
C HIS A 66 9.80 1.30 5.99
N VAL A 67 8.85 1.20 5.07
CA VAL A 67 8.89 0.26 3.94
C VAL A 67 8.58 1.00 2.66
N THR A 68 9.48 0.94 1.69
CA THR A 68 9.28 1.48 0.35
C THR A 68 9.22 0.37 -0.69
N GLY A 69 8.73 0.67 -1.88
CA GLY A 69 8.71 -0.30 -3.00
C GLY A 69 7.61 -1.36 -2.91
N ILE A 70 6.63 -1.23 -2.01
CA ILE A 70 5.49 -2.15 -1.93
C ILE A 70 4.69 -2.15 -3.24
N LEU A 71 4.51 -0.99 -3.88
CA LEU A 71 3.80 -0.88 -5.17
C LEU A 71 4.65 -1.33 -6.37
N SER A 72 5.98 -1.19 -6.31
CA SER A 72 6.87 -1.73 -7.35
C SER A 72 7.01 -3.24 -7.26
N GLY A 73 6.78 -3.83 -6.07
CA GLY A 73 6.89 -5.26 -5.82
C GLY A 73 8.25 -5.68 -5.26
N ASN A 74 9.16 -4.72 -5.02
CA ASN A 74 10.45 -4.93 -4.37
C ASN A 74 10.44 -4.16 -3.05
N PRO A 75 9.83 -4.70 -1.98
CA PRO A 75 9.78 -4.02 -0.69
C PRO A 75 11.19 -3.91 -0.10
N VAL A 76 11.57 -2.70 0.32
CA VAL A 76 12.84 -2.43 1.00
C VAL A 76 12.53 -1.76 2.34
N HIS A 77 13.12 -2.30 3.41
CA HIS A 77 13.08 -1.68 4.72
C HIS A 77 13.99 -0.46 4.75
N VAL A 78 13.46 0.69 5.15
CA VAL A 78 14.18 1.96 5.26
C VAL A 78 14.45 2.23 6.73
N PRO A 79 15.71 2.39 7.15
CA PRO A 79 16.04 2.76 8.53
C PRO A 79 15.31 4.05 8.98
N PRO A 80 14.83 4.12 10.24
CA PRO A 80 14.05 5.28 10.73
C PRO A 80 14.81 6.61 10.63
N ASP A 81 16.12 6.60 10.89
CA ASP A 81 17.02 7.76 10.80
C ASP A 81 17.06 8.38 9.40
N GLN A 82 16.90 7.56 8.36
CA GLN A 82 16.85 8.04 6.98
C GLN A 82 15.50 8.69 6.63
N VAL A 83 14.41 8.25 7.25
CA VAL A 83 13.09 8.83 7.05
C VAL A 83 13.01 10.21 7.70
N ASP A 84 13.48 10.33 8.95
CA ASP A 84 13.52 11.60 9.67
C ASP A 84 14.40 12.64 8.95
N ALA A 85 15.53 12.21 8.39
CA ALA A 85 16.43 13.07 7.63
C ALA A 85 15.81 13.60 6.33
N ILE A 86 15.01 12.79 5.64
CA ILE A 86 14.31 13.21 4.42
C ILE A 86 13.18 14.18 4.75
N ASP A 87 12.38 13.88 5.77
CA ASP A 87 11.28 14.76 6.19
C ASP A 87 11.79 16.14 6.59
N ALA A 88 12.94 16.20 7.28
CA ALA A 88 13.61 17.46 7.63
C ALA A 88 14.13 18.26 6.43
N LEU A 89 14.36 17.61 5.28
CA LEU A 89 14.88 18.26 4.07
C LEU A 89 13.79 18.96 3.24
N PHE A 90 12.53 18.60 3.48
CA PHE A 90 11.35 19.12 2.78
C PHE A 90 10.43 19.98 3.66
N GLN A 91 10.88 20.32 4.87
CA GLN A 91 10.32 21.41 5.70
C GLN A 91 11.08 22.71 5.48
#